data_AF-A0A925UEU0-F1
#
_entry.id   AF-A0A925UEU0-F1
#
_cell.length_a   1.000
_cell.length_b   1.000
_cell.length_c   1.000
_cell.angle_alpha   90.00
_cell.angle_beta   90.00
_cell.angle_gamma   90.00
#
_symmetry.space_group_name_H-M   'P 1'
#
loop_
_entity.id
_entity.type
_entity.pdbx_description
1 polymer ?
#
loop_
_entity_poly.entity_id
_entity_poly.type
_entity_poly.pdbx_seq_one_letter_code
_entity_poly.pdbx_strand_id
1 'polypeptide(L)'
;MRDWLKRLRETRTLTRRAIPDALWLFTLARFPFLGWRSESEVAALRDMATLFLADKEFTGAQGLQVDDEMAVAIAAQACLPALKLGLQWYDGFKGIVVHAAAVVAQREVVDDDGVVHAYEEELSGEAMHGGPVMLAWRDVDEAG
;
A
#
# COMPACT_ATOMS: atom_id res chain seq x y z
N MET A 1 -1.19 -3.39 -29.27
CA MET A 1 -1.15 -1.90 -29.25
C MET A 1 -1.28 -1.32 -27.83
N ARG A 2 -2.21 -1.80 -26.99
CA ARG A 2 -2.40 -1.32 -25.60
C ARG A 2 -1.19 -1.53 -24.67
N ASP A 3 -0.50 -2.68 -24.75
CA ASP A 3 0.63 -2.98 -23.84
C ASP A 3 1.86 -2.10 -24.09
N TRP A 4 2.04 -1.63 -25.32
CA TRP A 4 3.11 -0.70 -25.65
C TRP A 4 2.89 0.67 -24.99
N LEU A 5 1.65 1.17 -24.99
CA LEU A 5 1.29 2.40 -24.30
C LEU A 5 1.45 2.27 -22.78
N LYS A 6 1.07 1.13 -22.19
CA LYS A 6 1.24 0.85 -20.76
C LYS A 6 2.73 0.90 -20.38
N ARG A 7 3.58 0.17 -21.09
CA ARG A 7 5.04 0.16 -20.87
C ARG A 7 5.66 1.55 -20.96
N LEU A 8 5.27 2.35 -21.95
CA LEU A 8 5.77 3.72 -22.08
C LEU A 8 5.37 4.62 -20.90
N ARG A 9 4.16 4.45 -20.35
CA ARG A 9 3.71 5.19 -19.16
C ARG A 9 4.51 4.77 -17.94
N GLU A 10 4.69 3.48 -17.73
CA GLU A 10 5.50 2.94 -16.63
C GLU A 10 6.94 3.44 -16.69
N THR A 11 7.61 3.35 -17.85
CA THR A 11 8.99 3.85 -18.01
C THR A 11 9.07 5.34 -17.67
N ARG A 12 8.12 6.16 -18.15
CA ARG A 12 8.10 7.60 -17.82
C ARG A 12 7.89 7.86 -16.34
N THR A 13 7.02 7.09 -15.68
CA THR A 13 6.78 7.20 -14.24
C THR A 13 8.05 6.85 -13.47
N LEU A 14 8.71 5.74 -13.80
CA LEU A 14 9.98 5.34 -13.16
C LEU A 14 11.07 6.41 -13.34
N THR A 15 11.15 7.05 -14.51
CA THR A 15 12.13 8.12 -14.73
C THR A 15 11.81 9.40 -13.95
N ARG A 16 10.53 9.77 -13.82
CA ARG A 16 10.11 11.08 -13.27
C ARG A 16 9.76 11.07 -11.79
N ARG A 17 9.36 9.92 -11.27
CA ARG A 17 8.78 9.76 -9.94
C ARG A 17 9.46 8.65 -9.13
N ALA A 18 10.66 8.21 -9.55
CA ALA A 18 11.44 7.25 -8.79
C ALA A 18 11.53 7.70 -7.33
N ILE A 19 11.22 6.79 -6.40
CA ILE A 19 11.46 7.01 -4.96
C ILE A 19 12.91 7.49 -4.81
N PRO A 20 13.23 8.60 -4.14
CA PRO A 20 14.61 9.08 -4.01
C PRO A 20 15.54 8.08 -3.32
N ASP A 21 16.83 8.05 -3.69
CA ASP A 21 17.82 7.10 -3.13
C ASP A 21 17.88 7.18 -1.61
N ALA A 22 17.93 8.39 -1.05
CA ALA A 22 18.00 8.59 0.40
C ALA A 22 16.79 7.99 1.13
N LEU A 23 15.58 8.22 0.60
CA LEU A 23 14.35 7.71 1.18
C LEU A 23 14.25 6.18 1.05
N TRP A 24 14.69 5.62 -0.08
CA TRP A 24 14.74 4.19 -0.29
C TRP A 24 15.73 3.50 0.66
N LEU A 25 16.94 4.03 0.79
CA LEU A 25 17.96 3.50 1.71
C LEU A 25 17.50 3.60 3.16
N PHE A 26 16.86 4.71 3.55
CA PHE A 26 16.24 4.85 4.86
C PHE A 26 15.17 3.76 5.11
N THR A 27 14.31 3.51 4.12
CA THR A 27 13.27 2.47 4.20
C THR A 27 13.88 1.09 4.39
N LEU A 28 14.93 0.73 3.63
CA LEU A 28 15.61 -0.55 3.79
C LEU A 28 16.31 -0.70 5.15
N ALA A 29 16.84 0.40 5.69
CA ALA A 29 17.45 0.40 7.02
C ALA A 29 16.40 0.22 8.13
N ARG A 30 15.22 0.84 7.98
CA ARG A 30 14.10 0.70 8.92
C ARG A 30 13.45 -0.68 8.86
N PHE A 31 13.37 -1.29 7.68
CA PHE A 31 12.70 -2.58 7.46
C PHE A 31 13.67 -3.59 6.79
N PRO A 32 14.60 -4.20 7.56
CA PRO A 32 15.65 -5.05 7.00
C PRO A 32 15.12 -6.24 6.17
N PHE A 33 13.93 -6.74 6.51
CA PHE A 33 13.29 -7.84 5.78
C PHE A 33 13.00 -7.50 4.30
N LEU A 34 12.93 -6.22 3.92
CA LEU A 34 12.81 -5.79 2.52
C LEU A 34 14.12 -6.06 1.75
N GLY A 35 15.26 -5.91 2.43
CA GLY A 35 16.61 -6.05 1.87
C GLY A 35 17.16 -7.49 1.85
N TRP A 36 16.49 -8.47 2.46
CA TRP A 36 16.91 -9.88 2.46
C TRP A 36 16.68 -10.60 1.11
N ARG A 37 17.08 -9.94 0.01
CA ARG A 37 16.92 -10.37 -1.39
C ARG A 37 18.15 -9.94 -2.19
N SER A 38 18.26 -10.40 -3.44
CA SER A 38 19.34 -9.92 -4.32
C SER A 38 19.20 -8.43 -4.62
N GLU A 39 20.29 -7.77 -4.97
CA GLU A 39 20.29 -6.34 -5.37
C GLU A 39 19.30 -6.07 -6.53
N SER A 40 19.21 -6.99 -7.48
CA SER A 40 18.27 -6.91 -8.60
C SER A 40 16.81 -6.98 -8.16
N GLU A 41 16.49 -7.79 -7.15
CA GLU A 41 15.13 -7.88 -6.59
C GLU A 41 14.78 -6.67 -5.74
N VAL A 42 15.75 -6.12 -4.99
CA VAL A 42 15.57 -4.86 -4.26
C VAL A 42 15.33 -3.69 -5.22
N ALA A 43 16.05 -3.62 -6.34
CA ALA A 43 15.80 -2.63 -7.39
C ALA A 43 14.41 -2.80 -8.02
N ALA A 44 14.02 -4.04 -8.35
CA ALA A 44 12.69 -4.32 -8.89
C ALA A 44 11.57 -3.97 -7.89
N LEU A 45 11.79 -4.19 -6.59
CA LEU A 45 10.85 -3.80 -5.55
C LEU A 45 10.66 -2.28 -5.50
N ARG A 46 11.75 -1.50 -5.59
CA ARG A 46 11.68 -0.04 -5.63
C ARG A 46 10.92 0.47 -6.85
N ASP A 47 11.18 -0.11 -8.02
CA ASP A 47 10.46 0.25 -9.25
C ASP A 47 8.97 -0.07 -9.10
N MET A 48 8.63 -1.24 -8.56
CA MET A 48 7.24 -1.63 -8.36
C MET A 48 6.54 -0.75 -7.31
N ALA A 49 7.20 -0.41 -6.21
CA ALA A 49 6.69 0.53 -5.21
C ALA A 49 6.50 1.94 -5.81
N THR A 50 7.42 2.40 -6.67
CA THR A 50 7.27 3.67 -7.40
C THR A 50 6.01 3.67 -8.26
N LEU A 51 5.76 2.59 -8.99
CA LEU A 51 4.56 2.45 -9.82
C LEU A 51 3.28 2.37 -8.97
N PHE A 52 3.33 1.67 -7.84
CA PHE A 52 2.23 1.61 -6.87
C PHE A 52 1.88 3.01 -6.35
N LEU A 53 2.87 3.77 -5.87
CA LEU A 53 2.68 5.14 -5.39
C LEU A 53 2.11 6.08 -6.45
N ALA A 54 2.45 5.87 -7.72
CA ALA A 54 1.90 6.66 -8.81
C ALA A 54 0.44 6.32 -9.16
N ASP A 55 -0.03 5.14 -8.76
CA ASP A 55 -1.37 4.64 -9.05
C ASP A 55 -2.35 4.77 -7.86
N LYS A 56 -1.82 4.85 -6.63
CA LYS A 56 -2.61 4.88 -5.40
C LYS A 56 -2.71 6.28 -4.81
N GLU A 57 -3.81 6.51 -4.10
CA GLU A 57 -4.11 7.76 -3.38
C GLU A 57 -4.13 7.48 -1.89
N PHE A 58 -3.25 8.15 -1.13
CA PHE A 58 -3.13 7.97 0.32
C PHE A 58 -3.87 9.09 1.04
N THR A 59 -4.71 8.72 1.99
CA THR A 59 -5.42 9.66 2.87
C THR A 59 -5.17 9.27 4.32
N GLY A 60 -4.76 10.21 5.16
CA GLY A 60 -4.69 9.97 6.60
C GLY A 60 -6.04 10.21 7.26
N ALA A 61 -6.44 9.29 8.14
CA ALA A 61 -7.64 9.40 8.95
C ALA A 61 -7.37 10.20 10.24
N GLN A 62 -8.43 10.80 10.80
CA GLN A 62 -8.40 11.48 12.11
C GLN A 62 -7.29 12.56 12.22
N GLY A 63 -7.02 13.25 11.12
CA GLY A 63 -6.01 14.33 11.07
C GLY A 63 -4.58 13.85 10.85
N LEU A 64 -4.33 12.55 10.73
CA LEU A 64 -3.02 12.03 10.32
C LEU A 64 -2.63 12.61 8.96
N GLN A 65 -1.39 13.07 8.82
CA GLN A 65 -0.80 13.41 7.53
C GLN A 65 0.11 12.26 7.12
N VAL A 66 -0.17 11.65 5.98
CA VAL A 66 0.69 10.59 5.42
C VAL A 66 1.86 11.28 4.74
N ASP A 67 3.05 11.11 5.32
CA ASP A 67 4.29 11.61 4.73
C ASP A 67 4.91 10.61 3.74
N ASP A 68 6.01 11.03 3.11
CA ASP A 68 6.70 10.24 2.10
C ASP A 68 7.31 8.94 2.69
N GLU A 69 7.76 8.97 3.95
CA GLU A 69 8.33 7.80 4.63
C GLU A 69 7.25 6.73 4.85
N MET A 70 6.08 7.14 5.34
CA MET A 70 4.93 6.26 5.53
C MET A 70 4.46 5.67 4.19
N ALA A 71 4.30 6.52 3.17
CA ALA A 71 3.83 6.08 1.87
C ALA A 71 4.78 5.06 1.23
N VAL A 72 6.10 5.32 1.29
CA VAL A 72 7.12 4.41 0.74
C VAL A 72 7.18 3.10 1.53
N ALA A 73 7.09 3.14 2.86
CA ALA A 73 7.04 1.94 3.69
C ALA A 73 5.84 1.05 3.34
N ILE A 74 4.64 1.63 3.28
CA ILE A 74 3.41 0.94 2.88
C ILE A 74 3.56 0.34 1.48
N ALA A 75 4.02 1.13 0.51
CA ALA A 75 4.16 0.68 -0.87
C ALA A 75 5.18 -0.46 -1.00
N ALA A 76 6.32 -0.38 -0.31
CA ALA A 76 7.37 -1.40 -0.35
C ALA A 76 6.89 -2.73 0.27
N GLN A 77 6.22 -2.66 1.42
CA GLN A 77 5.68 -3.85 2.09
C GLN A 77 4.54 -4.48 1.28
N ALA A 78 3.62 -3.68 0.74
CA ALA A 78 2.56 -4.17 -0.14
C ALA A 78 3.13 -4.81 -1.41
N CYS A 79 4.13 -4.20 -2.03
CA CYS A 79 4.74 -4.72 -3.25
C CYS A 79 5.55 -6.00 -3.03
N LEU A 80 6.01 -6.28 -1.81
CA LEU A 80 6.85 -7.43 -1.52
C LEU A 80 6.26 -8.79 -1.95
N PRO A 81 5.03 -9.18 -1.51
CA PRO A 81 4.40 -10.41 -1.98
C PRO A 81 4.03 -10.37 -3.47
N ALA A 82 3.78 -9.19 -4.02
CA ALA A 82 3.40 -9.02 -5.42
C ALA A 82 4.59 -9.05 -6.39
N LEU A 83 5.84 -9.10 -5.93
CA LEU A 83 7.03 -8.90 -6.77
C LEU A 83 7.11 -9.87 -7.95
N LYS A 84 6.57 -11.08 -7.80
CA LYS A 84 6.48 -12.11 -8.86
C LYS A 84 5.09 -12.28 -9.45
N LEU A 85 4.09 -11.59 -8.90
CA LEU A 85 2.68 -11.67 -9.30
C LEU A 85 2.26 -10.49 -10.19
N GLY A 86 2.85 -9.31 -9.97
CA GLY A 86 2.54 -8.06 -10.68
C GLY A 86 1.47 -7.21 -10.01
N LEU A 87 1.45 -5.91 -10.32
CA LEU A 87 0.57 -4.91 -9.69
C LEU A 87 -0.91 -5.03 -10.05
N GLN A 88 -1.28 -5.81 -11.08
CA GLN A 88 -2.68 -5.96 -11.49
C GLN A 88 -3.58 -6.54 -10.39
N TRP A 89 -3.00 -7.24 -9.41
CA TRP A 89 -3.71 -7.72 -8.22
C TRP A 89 -4.22 -6.59 -7.33
N TYR A 90 -3.70 -5.37 -7.51
CA TYR A 90 -4.14 -4.17 -6.80
C TYR A 90 -5.03 -3.26 -7.65
N ASP A 91 -5.47 -3.68 -8.84
CA ASP A 91 -6.30 -2.83 -9.72
C ASP A 91 -7.71 -2.59 -9.15
N GLY A 92 -8.15 -3.40 -8.17
CA GLY A 92 -9.47 -3.31 -7.54
C GLY A 92 -9.69 -2.09 -6.63
N PHE A 93 -8.65 -1.32 -6.32
CA PHE A 93 -8.75 -0.13 -5.48
C PHE A 93 -7.75 0.97 -5.90
N LYS A 94 -8.06 2.21 -5.52
CA LYS A 94 -7.17 3.37 -5.68
C LYS A 94 -6.84 4.04 -4.35
N GLY A 95 -7.83 4.20 -3.48
CA GLY A 95 -7.66 4.81 -2.18
C GLY A 95 -7.05 3.87 -1.14
N ILE A 96 -6.14 4.42 -0.34
CA ILE A 96 -5.58 3.81 0.86
C ILE A 96 -5.80 4.81 1.99
N VAL A 97 -6.51 4.39 3.04
CA VAL A 97 -6.76 5.20 4.22
C VAL A 97 -5.90 4.70 5.36
N VAL A 98 -5.05 5.58 5.90
CA VAL A 98 -4.08 5.27 6.93
C VAL A 98 -4.56 5.83 8.28
N HIS A 99 -4.68 4.95 9.27
CA HIS A 99 -4.97 5.29 10.66
C HIS A 99 -3.69 5.24 11.48
N ALA A 100 -3.56 6.07 12.52
CA ALA A 100 -2.37 6.06 13.37
C ALA A 100 -2.22 4.77 14.20
N ALA A 101 -3.35 4.18 14.62
CA ALA A 101 -3.41 2.94 15.38
C ALA A 101 -4.47 1.99 14.78
N ALA A 102 -4.48 0.72 15.21
CA ALA A 102 -5.54 -0.22 14.87
C ALA A 102 -6.89 0.40 15.21
N VAL A 103 -7.75 0.55 14.21
CA VAL A 103 -9.13 1.01 14.39
C VAL A 103 -10.02 -0.18 14.10
N VAL A 104 -10.80 -0.60 15.09
CA VAL A 104 -11.90 -1.54 14.92
C VAL A 104 -12.98 -0.80 14.13
N ALA A 105 -13.29 -1.22 12.90
CA ALA A 105 -14.48 -0.72 12.22
C ALA A 105 -15.69 -1.35 12.91
N GLN A 106 -16.42 -0.56 13.70
CA GLN A 106 -17.76 -0.95 14.11
C GLN A 106 -18.67 -0.84 12.90
N ARG A 107 -19.05 -1.98 12.32
CA ARG A 107 -20.09 -2.05 11.29
C ARG A 107 -21.38 -2.53 11.94
N GLU A 108 -22.39 -1.68 11.91
CA GLU A 108 -23.79 -2.13 11.95
C GLU A 108 -24.21 -2.37 10.49
N VAL A 109 -24.32 -3.63 10.10
CA VAL A 109 -25.09 -4.01 8.91
C VAL A 109 -26.47 -4.38 9.41
N VAL A 110 -27.47 -3.55 9.11
CA VAL A 110 -28.88 -3.89 9.27
C VAL A 110 -29.27 -4.67 8.02
N ASP A 111 -29.68 -5.93 8.18
CA ASP A 111 -30.26 -6.70 7.09
C ASP A 111 -31.71 -6.25 6.77
N ASP A 112 -32.27 -6.75 5.68
CA ASP A 112 -33.65 -6.44 5.25
C ASP A 112 -34.74 -6.91 6.26
N ASP A 113 -34.36 -7.65 7.31
CA ASP A 113 -35.23 -8.14 8.38
C ASP A 113 -35.03 -7.40 9.72
N GLY A 114 -34.19 -6.36 9.76
CA GLY A 114 -33.98 -5.51 10.93
C GLY A 114 -33.12 -6.11 12.04
N VAL A 115 -32.32 -7.15 11.74
CA VAL A 115 -31.39 -7.75 12.71
C VAL A 115 -30.04 -7.03 12.65
N VAL A 116 -29.66 -6.38 13.75
CA VAL A 116 -28.33 -5.79 13.92
C VAL A 116 -27.36 -6.91 14.29
N HIS A 117 -26.57 -7.36 13.33
CA HIS A 117 -25.44 -8.24 13.59
C HIS A 117 -24.19 -7.40 13.88
N ALA A 118 -23.88 -7.19 15.16
CA ALA A 118 -22.61 -6.59 15.58
C ALA A 118 -21.51 -7.66 15.52
N TYR A 119 -20.62 -7.57 14.54
CA TYR A 119 -19.34 -8.29 14.55
C TYR A 119 -18.27 -7.32 15.05
N GLU A 120 -17.58 -7.69 16.13
CA GLU A 120 -16.31 -7.07 16.53
C GLU A 120 -15.20 -7.78 15.75
N GLU A 121 -14.61 -7.11 14.75
CA GLU A 121 -13.47 -7.68 14.01
C GLU A 121 -12.33 -6.66 13.92
N GLU A 122 -11.15 -7.13 14.29
CA GLU A 122 -9.90 -6.38 14.34
C GLU A 122 -9.39 -6.15 12.91
N LEU A 123 -9.44 -4.90 12.44
CA LEU A 123 -9.08 -4.55 11.06
C LEU A 123 -7.56 -4.62 10.83
N SER A 124 -7.05 -5.78 10.45
CA SER A 124 -5.71 -5.94 9.86
C SER A 124 -5.81 -5.99 8.33
N GLY A 125 -6.06 -4.84 7.68
CA GLY A 125 -5.90 -4.68 6.23
C GLY A 125 -7.01 -5.30 5.36
N GLU A 126 -8.19 -4.70 5.35
CA GLU A 126 -9.28 -5.09 4.44
C GLU A 126 -9.36 -4.21 3.19
N ALA A 127 -9.60 -4.83 2.04
CA ALA A 127 -10.05 -4.18 0.82
C ALA A 127 -11.57 -4.33 0.71
N MET A 128 -12.32 -3.24 0.88
CA MET A 128 -13.75 -3.26 0.57
C MET A 128 -13.95 -3.46 -0.94
N HIS A 129 -14.96 -4.23 -1.37
CA HIS A 129 -15.20 -4.45 -2.80
C HIS A 129 -15.50 -3.12 -3.51
N GLY A 130 -14.51 -2.59 -4.24
CA GLY A 130 -14.56 -1.27 -4.89
C GLY A 130 -14.33 -0.06 -3.95
N GLY A 131 -14.05 -0.29 -2.67
CA GLY A 131 -13.75 0.77 -1.69
C GLY A 131 -12.25 0.89 -1.39
N PRO A 132 -11.84 1.90 -0.61
CA PRO A 132 -10.44 2.05 -0.24
C PRO A 132 -9.97 0.92 0.68
N VAL A 133 -8.67 0.66 0.66
CA VAL A 133 -8.01 -0.23 1.63
C VAL A 133 -7.75 0.55 2.91
N MET A 134 -8.10 -0.03 4.06
CA MET A 134 -7.86 0.58 5.38
C MET A 134 -6.62 -0.05 6.01
N LEU A 135 -5.68 0.78 6.48
CA LEU A 135 -4.43 0.33 7.12
C LEU A 135 -4.22 1.06 8.43
N ALA A 136 -3.70 0.35 9.43
CA ALA A 136 -3.12 0.97 10.62
C ALA A 136 -1.62 1.13 10.42
N TRP A 137 -1.12 2.37 10.52
CA TRP A 137 0.29 2.69 10.39
C TRP A 137 1.13 1.92 11.40
N ARG A 138 0.64 1.76 12.64
CA ARG A 138 1.33 1.00 13.68
C ARG A 138 1.72 -0.41 13.25
N ASP A 139 0.83 -1.12 12.55
CA ASP A 139 1.09 -2.50 12.12
C ASP A 139 2.15 -2.54 11.02
N VAL A 140 2.15 -1.53 10.13
CA VAL A 140 3.18 -1.36 9.10
C VAL A 140 4.52 -0.99 9.72
N ASP A 141 4.51 -0.16 10.76
CA ASP A 141 5.72 0.31 11.44
C ASP A 141 6.38 -0.77 12.30
N GLU A 142 5.58 -1.64 12.91
CA GLU A 142 6.04 -2.75 13.77
C GLU A 142 6.48 -3.99 12.98
N ALA A 143 6.34 -4.01 11.64
CA ALA A 143 6.76 -5.13 10.79
C ALA A 143 8.29 -5.32 10.68
N GLY A 144 9.09 -4.39 11.22
CA GLY A 144 10.56 -4.32 11.14
C GLY A 144 11.33 -5.07 12.20
#